data_AF-A0A9N9VFZ4-F1
#
_entry.id   AF-A0A9N9VFZ4-F1
#
_cell.length_a   1.000
_cell.length_b   1.000
_cell.length_c   1.000
_cell.angle_alpha   90.00
_cell.angle_beta   90.00
_cell.angle_gamma   90.00
#
_symmetry.space_group_name_H-M   'P 1'
#
loop_
_entity.id
_entity.type
_entity.pdbx_description
1 polymer ?
#
loop_
_entity_poly.entity_id
_entity_poly.type
_entity_poly.pdbx_seq_one_letter_code
_entity_poly.pdbx_strand_id
1 'polypeptide(L)'
;MVFRPTLASVRDSWDYETLLLRRSASDSYPLKWEVPAGTADPELDPTIISTAVRELWEETGLRAQCIICPIPLGIAGNAGVWIDDEGRDARMDPELSVCLVPSAGKTWAVVTFLVMAEPGTEWNEVELRPEEHSEYAWVTEEERGDAADHH
;
A
#
# COMPACT_ATOMS: atom_id res chain seq x y z
N MET A 1 2.32 0.55 3.26
CA MET A 1 3.44 1.42 2.83
C MET A 1 4.74 0.69 3.10
N VAL A 2 5.52 0.46 2.05
CA VAL A 2 6.79 -0.28 2.12
C VAL A 2 7.92 0.72 2.14
N PHE A 3 8.91 0.53 3.01
CA PHE A 3 10.08 1.37 3.12
C PHE A 3 11.34 0.58 2.81
N ARG A 4 12.24 1.22 2.07
CA ARG A 4 13.64 0.82 1.94
C ARG A 4 14.53 1.99 2.39
N PRO A 5 15.66 1.74 3.06
CA PRO A 5 16.68 2.77 3.21
C PRO A 5 17.29 3.08 1.84
N THR A 6 17.39 4.35 1.47
CA THR A 6 18.12 4.76 0.27
C THR A 6 19.62 4.50 0.47
N LEU A 7 20.28 3.87 -0.50
CA LEU A 7 21.73 3.60 -0.50
C LEU A 7 22.60 4.88 -0.37
N ALA A 8 22.00 6.07 -0.44
CA ALA A 8 22.66 7.36 -0.22
C ALA A 8 22.79 7.78 1.26
N SER A 9 22.13 7.11 2.21
CA SER A 9 22.16 7.52 3.63
C SER A 9 22.70 6.41 4.54
N VAL A 10 24.03 6.39 4.68
CA VAL A 10 24.71 5.79 5.86
C VAL A 10 24.95 6.87 6.92
N ARG A 11 24.38 8.07 6.79
CA ARG A 11 24.62 9.21 7.70
C ARG A 11 23.38 10.09 7.89
N ASP A 12 22.77 9.96 9.05
CA ASP A 12 21.95 10.95 9.78
C ASP A 12 20.62 11.47 9.19
N SER A 13 20.12 11.01 8.04
CA SER A 13 18.72 11.20 7.64
C SER A 13 18.02 9.85 7.41
N TRP A 14 16.91 9.62 8.12
CA TRP A 14 15.99 8.53 7.82
C TRP A 14 15.07 8.97 6.68
N ASP A 15 15.64 9.15 5.49
CA ASP A 15 14.84 9.45 4.31
C ASP A 15 14.13 8.17 3.88
N TYR A 16 12.81 8.26 3.88
CA TYR A 16 11.92 7.13 3.80
C TYR A 16 11.15 7.21 2.48
N GLU A 17 11.37 6.24 1.59
CA GLU A 17 10.60 6.11 0.35
C GLU A 17 9.41 5.19 0.57
N THR A 18 8.29 5.46 -0.08
CA THR A 18 7.11 4.59 -0.13
C THR A 18 6.96 3.99 -1.52
N LEU A 19 6.77 2.67 -1.57
CA LEU A 19 6.39 2.00 -2.79
C LEU A 19 4.92 2.28 -3.15
N LEU A 20 4.71 2.77 -4.37
CA LEU A 20 3.43 2.86 -5.03
C LEU A 20 3.42 1.99 -6.29
N LEU A 21 2.29 1.34 -6.55
CA LEU A 21 2.00 0.55 -7.73
C LEU A 21 0.94 1.26 -8.56
N ARG A 22 1.08 1.25 -9.89
CA ARG A 22 0.07 1.76 -10.81
C ARG A 22 -0.78 0.60 -11.32
N ARG A 23 -2.08 0.66 -11.07
CA ARG A 23 -3.06 -0.33 -11.55
C ARG A 23 -3.06 -0.44 -13.07
N SER A 24 -3.17 -1.66 -13.57
CA SER A 24 -3.27 -1.95 -15.00
C SER A 24 -4.47 -1.26 -15.64
N ALA A 25 -4.35 -0.94 -16.93
CA ALA A 25 -5.45 -0.34 -17.70
C ALA A 25 -6.67 -1.26 -17.84
N SER A 26 -6.48 -2.58 -17.66
CA SER A 26 -7.55 -3.58 -17.73
C SER A 26 -8.19 -3.89 -16.37
N ASP A 27 -7.70 -3.29 -15.29
CA ASP A 27 -8.20 -3.53 -13.94
C ASP A 27 -9.34 -2.55 -13.57
N SER A 28 -10.07 -2.84 -12.49
CA SER A 28 -11.00 -1.92 -11.85
C SER A 28 -10.25 -0.67 -11.38
N TYR A 29 -10.81 0.54 -11.54
CA TYR A 29 -10.12 1.81 -11.24
C TYR A 29 -8.74 1.94 -11.91
N PRO A 30 -8.68 1.89 -13.25
CA PRO A 30 -7.43 1.76 -14.00
C PRO A 30 -6.51 2.97 -13.84
N LEU A 31 -5.20 2.74 -13.98
CA LEU A 31 -4.14 3.76 -14.01
C LEU A 31 -3.95 4.57 -12.71
N LYS A 32 -4.65 4.21 -11.64
CA LYS A 32 -4.51 4.81 -10.32
C LYS A 32 -3.30 4.25 -9.58
N TRP A 33 -2.70 5.09 -8.75
CA TRP A 33 -1.59 4.72 -7.88
C TRP A 33 -2.10 4.30 -6.50
N GLU A 34 -1.56 3.20 -5.98
CA GLU A 34 -1.89 2.66 -4.67
C GLU A 34 -0.67 2.05 -4.00
N VAL A 35 -0.77 1.76 -2.71
CA VAL A 35 0.22 0.91 -2.03
C VAL A 35 -0.13 -0.56 -2.29
N PRO A 36 0.84 -1.49 -2.17
CA PRO A 36 0.51 -2.91 -2.24
C PRO A 36 -0.62 -3.27 -1.27
N ALA A 37 -1.67 -3.91 -1.77
CA ALA A 37 -2.92 -4.11 -1.05
C ALA A 37 -3.80 -5.18 -1.68
N GLY A 38 -4.44 -5.99 -0.83
CA GLY A 38 -5.43 -6.95 -1.30
C GLY A 38 -6.34 -7.44 -0.19
N THR A 39 -7.17 -8.42 -0.52
CA THR A 39 -8.23 -8.91 0.37
C THR A 39 -7.72 -10.08 1.19
N ALA A 40 -8.05 -10.11 2.48
CA ALA A 40 -7.74 -11.24 3.35
C ALA A 40 -8.48 -12.51 2.91
N ASP A 41 -7.75 -13.61 2.79
CA ASP A 41 -8.29 -14.94 2.53
C ASP A 41 -8.16 -15.80 3.80
N PRO A 42 -9.26 -16.17 4.49
CA PRO A 42 -9.20 -16.97 5.72
C PRO A 42 -8.54 -18.35 5.58
N GLU A 43 -8.44 -18.90 4.37
CA GLU A 43 -7.76 -20.18 4.12
C GLU A 43 -6.24 -20.03 4.04
N LEU A 44 -5.76 -18.87 3.57
CA LEU A 44 -4.33 -18.56 3.38
C LEU A 44 -3.75 -17.73 4.52
N ASP A 45 -4.55 -16.82 5.09
CA ASP A 45 -4.13 -15.75 5.96
C ASP A 45 -4.59 -16.01 7.41
N PRO A 46 -3.71 -16.54 8.29
CA PRO A 46 -4.05 -16.72 9.71
C PRO A 46 -4.22 -15.38 10.45
N THR A 47 -3.72 -14.27 9.90
CA THR A 47 -3.85 -12.92 10.44
C THR A 47 -3.93 -11.88 9.32
N ILE A 48 -4.46 -10.68 9.61
CA ILE A 48 -4.41 -9.52 8.70
C ILE A 48 -2.98 -9.09 8.34
N ILE A 49 -2.01 -9.40 9.20
CA ILE A 49 -0.58 -9.17 8.92
C ILE A 49 -0.11 -10.17 7.84
N SER A 50 -0.56 -11.42 7.90
CA SER A 50 -0.25 -12.43 6.90
C SER A 50 -0.76 -12.03 5.52
N THR A 51 -1.96 -11.45 5.46
CA THR A 51 -2.48 -10.81 4.23
C THR A 51 -1.51 -9.75 3.71
N ALA A 52 -1.12 -8.77 4.55
CA ALA A 52 -0.22 -7.71 4.11
C ALA A 52 1.16 -8.21 3.64
N VAL A 53 1.71 -9.25 4.26
CA VAL A 53 2.98 -9.87 3.84
C VAL A 53 2.81 -10.65 2.53
N ARG A 54 1.70 -11.37 2.36
CA ARG A 54 1.39 -12.12 1.14
C ARG A 54 1.19 -11.17 -0.04
N GLU A 55 0.33 -10.17 0.09
CA GLU A 55 0.05 -9.20 -0.98
C GLU A 55 1.32 -8.44 -1.38
N LEU A 56 2.14 -8.01 -0.42
CA LEU A 56 3.44 -7.40 -0.71
C LEU A 56 4.29 -8.31 -1.61
N TRP A 57 4.39 -9.59 -1.27
CA TRP A 57 5.19 -10.53 -2.04
C TRP A 57 4.58 -10.84 -3.41
N GLU A 58 3.26 -11.03 -3.48
CA GLU A 58 2.55 -11.40 -4.70
C GLU A 58 2.56 -10.28 -5.75
N GLU A 59 2.45 -9.02 -5.33
CA GLU A 59 2.37 -7.86 -6.23
C GLU A 59 3.73 -7.26 -6.57
N THR A 60 4.77 -7.50 -5.75
CA THR A 60 6.07 -6.79 -5.88
C THR A 60 7.30 -7.68 -5.84
N GLY A 61 7.16 -8.95 -5.45
CA GLY A 61 8.27 -9.86 -5.20
C GLY A 61 9.06 -9.57 -3.91
N LEU A 62 8.79 -8.47 -3.21
CA LEU A 62 9.52 -8.07 -2.01
C LEU A 62 9.14 -8.93 -0.80
N ARG A 63 10.13 -9.23 0.05
CA ARG A 63 9.90 -9.86 1.35
C ARG A 63 9.85 -8.84 2.47
N ALA A 64 8.86 -8.98 3.35
CA ALA A 64 8.78 -8.18 4.57
C ALA A 64 9.85 -8.65 5.57
N GLN A 65 10.77 -7.76 5.94
CA GLN A 65 11.70 -7.99 7.05
C GLN A 65 10.98 -7.85 8.39
N CYS A 66 10.18 -6.78 8.54
CA CYS A 66 9.35 -6.58 9.72
C CYS A 66 8.13 -5.69 9.43
N ILE A 67 7.06 -5.95 10.17
CA ILE A 67 5.90 -5.07 10.28
C ILE A 67 6.17 -4.13 11.46
N ILE A 68 6.13 -2.82 11.19
CA ILE A 68 6.42 -1.81 12.21
C ILE A 68 5.15 -1.51 13.01
N CYS A 69 4.08 -1.09 12.34
CA CYS A 69 2.79 -0.77 12.96
C CYS A 69 1.67 -0.65 11.91
N PRO A 70 0.39 -0.77 12.31
CA PRO A 70 -0.70 -0.23 11.51
C PRO A 70 -0.60 1.29 11.47
N ILE A 71 -0.86 1.87 10.30
CA ILE A 71 -0.92 3.31 10.10
C ILE A 71 -2.31 3.69 9.57
N PRO A 72 -2.95 4.72 10.14
CA PRO A 72 -4.17 5.25 9.58
C PRO A 72 -3.82 6.00 8.28
N LEU A 73 -4.00 5.32 7.14
CA LEU A 73 -3.98 6.01 5.86
C LEU A 73 -5.32 6.75 5.77
N GLY A 74 -5.23 8.09 5.80
CA GLY A 74 -6.41 8.95 5.86
C GLY A 74 -7.31 8.78 4.64
N ILE A 75 -8.63 8.78 4.89
CA ILE A 75 -9.68 8.95 3.87
C ILE A 75 -9.68 10.43 3.46
N ALA A 76 -8.60 10.89 2.84
CA ALA A 76 -8.46 12.26 2.38
C ALA A 76 -8.23 12.23 0.88
N GLY A 77 -9.29 11.93 0.13
CA GLY A 77 -9.44 12.21 -1.31
C GLY A 77 -8.51 11.51 -2.31
N ASN A 78 -7.28 11.17 -1.96
CA ASN A 78 -6.21 10.85 -2.93
C ASN A 78 -5.22 9.76 -2.46
N ALA A 79 -5.44 9.07 -1.34
CA ALA A 79 -4.48 8.10 -0.82
C ALA A 79 -5.11 6.72 -0.50
N GLY A 80 -5.05 5.81 -1.49
CA GLY A 80 -4.92 4.37 -1.26
C GLY A 80 -6.16 3.56 -0.91
N VAL A 81 -7.33 4.17 -0.72
CA VAL A 81 -8.61 3.45 -0.66
C VAL A 81 -9.56 4.13 -1.62
N TRP A 82 -9.80 3.49 -2.77
CA TRP A 82 -10.74 4.00 -3.75
C TRP A 82 -12.14 3.64 -3.31
N ILE A 83 -12.90 4.68 -3.02
CA ILE A 83 -14.25 4.55 -2.52
C ILE A 83 -15.16 5.08 -3.63
N ASP A 84 -16.08 4.24 -4.07
CA ASP A 84 -17.14 4.64 -4.99
C ASP A 84 -18.07 5.70 -4.35
N ASP A 85 -19.05 6.19 -5.11
CA ASP A 85 -20.08 7.09 -4.58
C ASP A 85 -20.88 6.49 -3.40
N GLU A 86 -20.81 5.17 -3.15
CA GLU A 86 -21.50 4.51 -2.05
C GLU A 86 -20.72 4.56 -0.72
N GLY A 87 -19.39 4.61 -0.74
CA GLY A 87 -18.61 4.69 0.49
C GLY A 87 -18.32 6.11 1.00
N ARG A 88 -19.18 7.07 0.65
CA ARG A 88 -19.20 8.42 1.25
C ARG A 88 -19.27 8.44 2.79
N ASP A 89 -19.63 7.31 3.40
CA ASP A 89 -19.71 7.09 4.85
C ASP A 89 -18.47 6.39 5.44
N ALA A 90 -17.36 6.34 4.69
CA ALA A 90 -16.15 5.73 5.20
C ALA A 90 -15.60 6.50 6.42
N ARG A 91 -15.18 5.75 7.44
CA ARG A 91 -14.81 6.31 8.75
C ARG A 91 -13.64 5.56 9.37
N MET A 92 -12.81 6.29 10.10
CA MET A 92 -11.77 5.68 10.93
C MET A 92 -12.37 5.17 12.23
N ASP A 93 -12.04 3.94 12.59
CA ASP A 93 -12.22 3.42 13.93
C ASP A 93 -10.96 3.75 14.76
N PRO A 94 -11.06 4.61 15.78
CA PRO A 94 -9.90 5.08 16.54
C PRO A 94 -9.36 4.03 17.51
N GLU A 95 -10.14 3.01 17.88
CA GLU A 95 -9.69 1.96 18.79
C GLU A 95 -8.88 0.90 18.04
N LEU A 96 -9.34 0.56 16.83
CA LEU A 96 -8.72 -0.47 16.01
C LEU A 96 -7.71 0.07 14.98
N SER A 97 -7.67 1.40 14.79
CA SER A 97 -6.85 2.06 13.76
C SER A 97 -7.14 1.52 12.35
N VAL A 98 -8.39 1.16 12.07
CA VAL A 98 -8.86 0.66 10.77
C VAL A 98 -9.79 1.65 10.10
N CYS A 99 -9.79 1.66 8.78
CA CYS A 99 -10.75 2.39 7.96
C CYS A 99 -11.93 1.47 7.65
N LEU A 100 -13.14 1.87 8.03
CA LEU A 100 -14.38 1.18 7.70
C LEU A 100 -14.98 1.81 6.46
N VAL A 101 -15.17 1.02 5.40
CA VAL A 101 -15.68 1.47 4.10
C VAL A 101 -16.97 0.71 3.77
N PRO A 102 -18.14 1.36 3.89
CA PRO A 102 -19.39 0.81 3.38
C PRO A 102 -19.36 0.75 1.84
N SER A 103 -19.72 -0.39 1.25
CA SER A 103 -19.90 -0.53 -0.21
C SER A 103 -20.78 -1.74 -0.50
N ALA A 104 -21.73 -1.61 -1.43
CA ALA A 104 -22.62 -2.68 -1.90
C ALA A 104 -23.29 -3.50 -0.77
N GLY A 105 -23.77 -2.83 0.28
CA GLY A 105 -24.45 -3.46 1.43
C GLY A 105 -23.52 -4.23 2.39
N LYS A 106 -22.21 -4.13 2.21
CA LYS A 106 -21.18 -4.65 3.12
C LYS A 106 -20.39 -3.51 3.74
N THR A 107 -19.65 -3.81 4.80
CA THR A 107 -18.64 -2.91 5.36
C THR A 107 -17.29 -3.61 5.30
N TRP A 108 -16.37 -3.01 4.55
CA TRP A 108 -14.98 -3.44 4.48
C TRP A 108 -14.19 -2.79 5.61
N ALA A 109 -13.29 -3.55 6.23
CA ALA A 109 -12.31 -3.02 7.16
C ALA A 109 -10.94 -3.04 6.48
N VAL A 110 -10.43 -1.85 6.16
CA VAL A 110 -9.14 -1.65 5.51
C VAL A 110 -8.13 -1.22 6.56
N VAL A 111 -7.01 -1.94 6.62
CA VAL A 111 -5.89 -1.62 7.49
C VAL A 111 -4.64 -1.49 6.62
N THR A 112 -3.86 -0.44 6.85
CA THR A 112 -2.58 -0.29 6.16
C THR A 112 -1.46 -0.48 7.16
N PHE A 113 -0.44 -1.24 6.77
CA PHE A 113 0.75 -1.44 7.59
C PHE A 113 1.93 -0.64 7.05
N LEU A 114 2.73 -0.17 8.00
CA LEU A 114 4.09 0.27 7.80
C LEU A 114 5.00 -0.97 7.77
N VAL A 115 5.61 -1.26 6.62
CA VAL A 115 6.42 -2.47 6.40
C VAL A 115 7.84 -2.10 6.00
N MET A 116 8.82 -2.71 6.65
CA MET A 116 10.21 -2.66 6.22
C MET A 116 10.48 -3.86 5.31
N ALA A 117 10.86 -3.60 4.05
CA ALA A 117 11.29 -4.67 3.15
C ALA A 117 12.71 -5.12 3.50
N GLU A 118 13.04 -6.38 3.22
CA GLU A 118 14.40 -6.89 3.37
C GLU A 118 15.39 -6.03 2.54
N PRO A 119 16.49 -5.53 3.14
CA PRO A 119 17.54 -4.84 2.40
C PRO A 119 18.25 -5.86 1.51
N GLY A 120 18.20 -5.64 0.20
CA GLY A 120 18.70 -6.57 -0.79
C GLY A 120 20.20 -6.43 -0.98
N THR A 121 20.88 -7.56 -1.12
CA THR A 121 22.22 -7.60 -1.72
C THR A 121 22.13 -7.53 -3.24
N GLU A 122 21.11 -8.12 -3.89
CA GLU A 122 20.82 -8.04 -5.35
C GLU A 122 19.32 -8.32 -5.70
N TRP A 123 18.43 -8.47 -4.70
CA TRP A 123 17.05 -9.00 -4.85
C TRP A 123 15.93 -7.97 -4.60
N ASN A 124 16.22 -6.67 -4.72
CA ASN A 124 15.26 -5.59 -4.43
C ASN A 124 14.68 -4.93 -5.68
N GLU A 125 14.71 -5.61 -6.82
CA GLU A 125 14.00 -5.15 -8.01
C GLU A 125 12.53 -5.54 -7.86
N VAL A 126 11.65 -4.53 -7.87
CA VAL A 126 10.20 -4.76 -7.79
C VAL A 126 9.77 -5.51 -9.05
N GLU A 127 9.23 -6.70 -8.85
CA GLU A 127 8.65 -7.53 -9.92
C GLU A 127 7.13 -7.44 -9.84
N LEU A 128 6.54 -6.70 -10.77
CA LEU A 128 5.09 -6.49 -10.82
C LEU A 128 4.37 -7.67 -11.45
N ARG A 129 3.15 -7.93 -10.99
CA ARG A 129 2.18 -8.74 -11.73
C ARG A 129 1.56 -7.93 -12.86
N PRO A 130 1.88 -8.23 -14.14
CA PRO A 130 1.40 -7.43 -15.26
C PRO A 130 -0.13 -7.48 -15.46
N GLU A 131 -0.80 -8.50 -14.92
CA GLU A 131 -2.26 -8.59 -14.94
C GLU A 131 -2.92 -7.52 -14.06
N GLU A 132 -2.24 -7.08 -13.00
CA GLU A 132 -2.79 -6.21 -11.95
C GLU A 132 -2.14 -4.82 -11.96
N HIS A 133 -0.84 -4.73 -12.24
CA HIS A 133 -0.06 -3.48 -12.19
C HIS A 133 0.85 -3.31 -13.40
N SER A 134 1.01 -2.06 -13.86
CA SER A 134 1.83 -1.72 -15.03
C SER A 134 3.12 -1.00 -14.71
N GLU A 135 3.17 -0.25 -13.60
CA GLU A 135 4.29 0.60 -13.21
C GLU A 135 4.46 0.63 -11.69
N TYR A 136 5.66 0.97 -11.21
CA TYR A 136 5.92 1.22 -9.80
C TYR A 136 6.78 2.46 -9.61
N ALA A 137 6.66 3.09 -8.45
CA ALA A 137 7.49 4.22 -8.06
C ALA A 137 7.83 4.13 -6.57
N TRP A 138 9.07 4.48 -6.25
CA TRP A 138 9.48 4.79 -4.88
C TRP A 138 9.36 6.30 -4.72
N VAL A 139 8.49 6.76 -3.82
CA VAL A 139 8.24 8.19 -3.61
C VAL A 139 8.66 8.63 -2.22
N THR A 140 9.40 9.72 -2.13
CA THR A 140 9.70 10.39 -0.85
C THR A 140 8.50 11.21 -0.37
N GLU A 141 8.54 11.72 0.87
CA GLU A 141 7.49 12.59 1.41
C GLU A 141 7.33 13.89 0.60
N GLU A 142 8.43 14.44 0.06
CA GLU A 142 8.46 15.68 -0.72
C GLU A 142 7.78 15.51 -2.09
N GLU A 143 7.95 14.36 -2.76
CA GLU A 143 7.37 14.07 -4.08
C GLU A 143 5.88 13.71 -4.03
N ARG A 144 5.35 13.34 -2.86
CA ARG A 144 3.92 13.01 -2.69
C ARG A 144 3.00 14.21 -2.94
N GLY A 145 3.49 15.44 -2.76
CA GLY A 145 2.72 16.67 -3.00
C GLY A 145 2.38 16.88 -4.48
N ASP A 146 3.30 16.52 -5.39
CA ASP A 146 3.19 16.83 -6.81
C ASP A 146 2.43 15.74 -7.61
N ALA A 147 2.47 14.48 -7.15
CA ALA A 147 1.76 13.37 -7.79
C ALA A 147 0.23 13.43 -7.61
N ALA A 148 -0.25 14.17 -6.61
CA ALA A 148 -1.67 14.34 -6.33
C ALA A 148 -2.35 15.45 -7.18
N ASP A 149 -1.57 16.34 -7.78
CA ASP A 149 -2.05 17.55 -8.47
C ASP A 149 -1.99 17.45 -10.02
N HIS A 150 -1.56 16.32 -10.58
CA HIS A 150 -1.45 16.11 -12.02
C HIS A 150 -2.36 14.99 -12.53
N HIS A 151 -3.65 15.02 -12.20
CA HIS A 151 -4.72 14.39 -12.99
C HIS A 151 -6.11 14.96 -12.70
#